data_AF-A0AAX0AZU1-F1
#
_entry.id   AF-A0AAX0AZU1-F1
#
_cell.length_a   1.000
_cell.length_b   1.000
_cell.length_c   1.000
_cell.angle_alpha   90.00
_cell.angle_beta   90.00
_cell.angle_gamma   90.00
#
_symmetry.space_group_name_H-M   'P 1'
#
loop_
_entity.id
_entity.type
_entity.pdbx_description
1 polymer ?
#
loop_
_entity_poly.entity_id
_entity_poly.type
_entity_poly.pdbx_seq_one_letter_code
_entity_poly.pdbx_strand_id
1 'polypeptide(L)'
;MLKELSEKSMERKENRWIELTSFVVYYGGELEEDLAFCKLEDYRSGAAFDEEDDSKILYGFNEDEIWDKLFEVSRTTDWDELHMMFKNARWCKHENLMVFSLISGDKLCALKL
;
A
#
# COMPACT_ATOMS: atom_id res chain seq x y z
N MET A 1 7.09 -2.19 -31.44
CA MET A 1 6.06 -3.04 -30.81
C MET A 1 6.49 -3.62 -29.46
N LEU A 2 7.50 -4.50 -29.33
CA LEU A 2 7.94 -4.99 -28.00
C LEU A 2 8.53 -3.89 -27.09
N LYS A 3 9.36 -3.00 -27.63
CA LYS A 3 9.89 -1.82 -26.89
C LYS A 3 8.77 -0.87 -26.44
N GLU A 4 7.85 -0.52 -27.34
CA GLU A 4 6.70 0.35 -27.03
C GLU A 4 5.74 -0.26 -26.00
N LEU A 5 5.54 -1.59 -26.01
CA LEU A 5 4.76 -2.30 -24.99
C LEU A 5 5.46 -2.29 -23.62
N SER A 6 6.79 -2.36 -23.62
CA SER A 6 7.62 -2.22 -22.41
C SER A 6 7.51 -0.81 -21.83
N GLU A 7 7.65 0.22 -22.67
CA GLU A 7 7.56 1.64 -22.28
C GLU A 7 6.20 1.98 -21.67
N LYS A 8 5.10 1.59 -22.32
CA LYS A 8 3.74 1.80 -21.79
C LYS A 8 3.49 1.05 -20.47
N SER A 9 4.09 -0.11 -20.31
CA SER A 9 3.97 -0.89 -19.07
C SER A 9 4.72 -0.22 -17.91
N MET A 10 5.91 0.32 -18.18
CA MET A 10 6.67 1.12 -17.23
C MET A 10 5.91 2.38 -16.82
N GLU A 11 5.42 3.16 -17.79
CA GLU A 11 4.62 4.37 -17.53
C GLU A 11 3.40 4.06 -16.65
N ARG A 12 2.71 2.95 -16.93
CA ARG A 12 1.56 2.53 -16.13
C ARG A 12 1.96 2.13 -14.71
N LYS A 13 3.10 1.45 -14.51
CA LYS A 13 3.63 1.14 -13.17
C LYS A 13 3.91 2.45 -12.42
N GLU A 14 4.62 3.39 -13.03
CA GLU A 14 4.99 4.66 -12.40
C GLU A 14 3.77 5.50 -12.03
N ASN A 15 2.77 5.59 -12.90
CA ASN A 15 1.51 6.28 -12.56
C ASN A 15 0.82 5.67 -11.34
N ARG A 16 0.86 4.33 -11.22
CA ARG A 16 0.26 3.61 -10.09
C ARG A 16 1.07 3.71 -8.82
N TRP A 17 2.38 3.81 -8.95
CA TRP A 17 3.26 4.14 -7.83
C TRP A 17 2.92 5.52 -7.29
N ILE A 18 2.84 6.52 -8.16
CA ILE A 18 2.43 7.88 -7.80
C ILE A 18 1.07 7.91 -7.09
N GLU A 19 0.10 7.10 -7.53
CA GLU A 19 -1.19 6.99 -6.84
C GLU A 19 -1.05 6.51 -5.38
N LEU A 20 -0.26 5.46 -5.13
CA LEU A 20 -0.02 4.93 -3.78
C LEU A 20 0.70 5.96 -2.90
N THR A 21 1.71 6.60 -3.44
CA THR A 21 2.57 7.48 -2.66
C THR A 21 1.90 8.82 -2.39
N SER A 22 1.13 9.33 -3.36
CA SER A 22 0.28 10.51 -3.15
C SER A 22 -0.82 10.23 -2.12
N PHE A 23 -1.37 9.02 -2.08
CA PHE A 23 -2.34 8.63 -1.05
C PHE A 23 -1.71 8.72 0.36
N VAL A 24 -0.50 8.18 0.53
CA VAL A 24 0.24 8.25 1.81
C VAL A 24 0.55 9.69 2.20
N VAL A 25 1.15 10.48 1.31
CA VAL A 25 1.54 11.88 1.61
C VAL A 25 0.31 12.75 1.88
N TYR A 26 -0.75 12.59 1.09
CA TYR A 26 -1.96 13.40 1.26
C TYR A 26 -2.66 13.12 2.59
N TYR A 27 -2.83 11.85 2.95
CA TYR A 27 -3.53 11.49 4.18
C TYR A 27 -2.62 11.55 5.41
N GLY A 28 -1.45 10.93 5.38
CA GLY A 28 -0.53 10.87 6.51
C GLY A 28 0.27 12.16 6.77
N GLY A 29 0.48 12.98 5.74
CA GLY A 29 1.26 14.22 5.83
C GLY A 29 0.39 15.47 5.81
N GLU A 30 -0.35 15.71 4.72
CA GLU A 30 -1.09 16.97 4.53
C GLU A 30 -2.35 17.08 5.42
N LEU A 31 -3.09 15.99 5.56
CA LEU A 31 -4.30 15.95 6.38
C LEU A 31 -4.07 15.46 7.81
N GLU A 32 -2.87 14.95 8.12
CA GLU A 32 -2.52 14.37 9.42
C GLU A 32 -3.53 13.29 9.88
N GLU A 33 -4.01 12.47 8.94
CA GLU A 33 -4.90 11.35 9.17
C GLU A 33 -4.14 10.03 9.38
N ASP A 34 -4.68 9.19 10.25
CA ASP A 34 -4.13 7.86 10.52
C ASP A 34 -4.37 6.91 9.34
N LEU A 35 -3.38 6.06 9.06
CA LEU A 35 -3.52 4.97 8.09
C LEU A 35 -3.25 3.62 8.76
N ALA A 36 -3.93 2.59 8.25
CA ALA A 36 -3.67 1.20 8.64
C ALA A 36 -3.25 0.35 7.44
N PHE A 37 -2.41 -0.64 7.69
CA PHE A 37 -1.90 -1.55 6.67
C PHE A 37 -2.11 -3.00 7.07
N CYS A 38 -2.55 -3.83 6.13
CA CYS A 38 -2.65 -5.26 6.35
C CYS A 38 -2.58 -6.02 5.02
N LYS A 39 -2.52 -7.35 5.09
CA LYS A 39 -2.69 -8.16 3.88
C LYS A 39 -4.14 -8.17 3.44
N LEU A 40 -4.38 -8.21 2.12
CA LEU A 40 -5.73 -8.32 1.57
C LEU A 40 -6.45 -9.61 1.99
N GLU A 41 -5.71 -10.70 2.23
CA GLU A 41 -6.29 -11.95 2.73
C GLU A 41 -6.84 -11.80 4.15
N ASP A 42 -6.10 -11.12 5.04
CA ASP A 42 -6.48 -10.87 6.43
C ASP A 42 -7.63 -9.84 6.52
N TYR A 43 -7.61 -8.80 5.67
CA TYR A 43 -8.72 -7.86 5.53
C TYR A 43 -10.03 -8.59 5.13
N ARG A 44 -9.96 -9.47 4.12
CA ARG A 44 -11.14 -10.16 3.58
C ARG A 44 -11.71 -11.22 4.51
N SER A 45 -10.85 -11.89 5.28
CA SER A 45 -11.29 -12.87 6.27
C SER A 45 -11.85 -12.21 7.53
N GLY A 46 -11.54 -10.93 7.75
CA GLY A 46 -11.84 -10.21 8.98
C GLY A 46 -10.79 -10.40 10.07
N ALA A 47 -9.76 -11.23 9.86
CA ALA A 47 -8.69 -11.47 10.83
C ALA A 47 -7.88 -10.21 11.15
N ALA A 48 -7.84 -9.23 10.24
CA ALA A 48 -7.23 -7.93 10.51
C ALA A 48 -7.97 -7.09 11.57
N PHE A 49 -9.19 -7.49 11.96
CA PHE A 49 -10.03 -6.78 12.93
C PHE A 49 -10.33 -7.62 14.17
N ASP A 50 -9.54 -8.67 14.40
CA ASP A 50 -9.64 -9.48 15.61
C ASP A 50 -9.12 -8.67 16.81
N GLU A 51 -10.00 -8.38 17.78
CA GLU A 51 -9.64 -7.61 18.98
C GLU A 51 -8.69 -8.38 19.91
N GLU A 52 -8.58 -9.71 19.75
CA GLU A 52 -7.66 -10.55 20.52
C GLU A 52 -6.28 -10.72 19.85
N ASP A 53 -6.16 -10.42 18.54
CA ASP A 53 -4.91 -10.50 17.76
C ASP A 53 -4.74 -9.27 16.84
N ASP A 54 -4.10 -8.24 17.38
CA ASP A 54 -3.81 -6.99 16.65
C ASP A 54 -2.58 -7.09 15.72
N SER A 55 -1.90 -8.24 15.66
CA SER A 55 -0.67 -8.39 14.87
C SER A 55 -0.88 -8.35 13.35
N LYS A 56 -2.14 -8.41 12.91
CA LYS A 56 -2.55 -8.48 11.50
C LYS A 56 -2.76 -7.13 10.84
N ILE A 57 -2.91 -6.08 11.63
CA ILE A 57 -3.15 -4.72 11.16
C ILE A 57 -2.13 -3.78 11.80
N LEU A 58 -1.44 -3.01 10.95
CA LEU A 58 -0.37 -2.12 11.37
C LEU A 58 -0.85 -0.68 11.25
N TYR A 59 -0.95 0.00 12.37
CA TYR A 59 -1.38 1.40 12.45
C TYR A 59 -0.19 2.35 12.42
N GLY A 60 -0.32 3.43 11.65
CA GLY A 60 0.60 4.57 11.67
C GLY A 60 -0.15 5.86 11.94
N PHE A 61 0.35 6.65 12.89
CA PHE A 61 -0.34 7.84 13.43
C PHE A 61 0.31 9.18 12.99
N ASN A 62 1.30 9.11 12.11
CA ASN A 62 1.97 10.23 11.46
C ASN A 62 2.69 9.73 10.21
N GLU A 63 3.14 10.65 9.35
CA GLU A 63 3.79 10.29 8.08
C GLU A 63 4.96 9.31 8.24
N ASP A 64 5.86 9.53 9.21
CA ASP A 64 7.03 8.67 9.43
C ASP A 64 6.60 7.24 9.81
N GLU A 65 5.69 7.10 10.77
CA GLU A 65 5.15 5.79 11.17
C GLU A 65 4.39 5.11 10.04
N ILE A 66 3.65 5.87 9.24
CA ILE A 66 2.91 5.35 8.09
C ILE A 66 3.86 4.74 7.06
N TRP A 67 4.99 5.39 6.79
CA TRP A 67 6.03 4.83 5.94
C TRP A 67 6.64 3.58 6.55
N ASP A 68 6.97 3.60 7.84
CA ASP A 68 7.51 2.44 8.55
C ASP A 68 6.55 1.25 8.50
N LYS A 69 5.24 1.47 8.69
CA LYS A 69 4.22 0.41 8.62
C LYS A 69 3.98 -0.09 7.21
N LEU A 70 4.07 0.79 6.21
CA LEU A 70 4.04 0.37 4.82
C LEU A 70 5.20 -0.59 4.53
N PHE A 71 6.42 -0.23 4.94
CA PHE A 71 7.61 -1.08 4.75
C PHE A 71 7.50 -2.40 5.51
N GLU A 72 7.01 -2.36 6.75
CA GLU A 72 6.77 -3.53 7.58
C GLU A 72 5.78 -4.51 6.92
N VAL A 73 4.62 -4.02 6.44
CA VAL A 73 3.60 -4.86 5.79
C VAL A 73 4.11 -5.42 4.46
N SER A 74 4.94 -4.68 3.73
CA SER A 74 5.52 -5.11 2.46
C SER A 74 6.78 -5.94 2.61
N ARG A 75 7.30 -6.12 3.84
CA ARG A 75 8.55 -6.83 4.14
C ARG A 75 9.74 -6.24 3.38
N THR A 76 9.83 -4.93 3.37
CA THR A 76 10.92 -4.16 2.75
C THR A 76 11.67 -3.36 3.78
N THR A 77 12.88 -2.94 3.47
CA THR A 77 13.66 -2.08 4.36
C THR A 77 13.60 -0.60 4.01
N ASP A 78 13.25 -0.27 2.76
CA ASP A 78 13.21 1.11 2.30
C ASP A 78 12.33 1.33 1.05
N TRP A 79 12.31 2.58 0.62
CA TRP A 79 11.57 3.09 -0.53
C TRP A 79 11.98 2.49 -1.87
N ASP A 80 13.29 2.38 -2.13
CA ASP A 80 13.81 1.92 -3.43
C ASP A 80 13.49 0.43 -3.62
N GLU A 81 13.65 -0.36 -2.55
CA GLU A 81 13.28 -1.78 -2.55
C GLU A 81 11.77 -1.96 -2.77
N LEU A 82 10.93 -1.16 -2.08
CA LEU A 82 9.49 -1.20 -2.28
C LEU A 82 9.10 -0.81 -3.71
N HIS A 83 9.71 0.22 -4.29
CA HIS A 83 9.45 0.62 -5.69
C HIS A 83 9.85 -0.47 -6.67
N MET A 84 10.96 -1.16 -6.44
CA MET A 84 11.40 -2.29 -7.27
C MET A 84 10.42 -3.45 -7.22
N MET A 85 9.84 -3.74 -6.05
CA MET A 85 8.88 -4.82 -5.88
C MET A 85 7.44 -4.43 -6.20
N PHE A 86 7.13 -3.15 -6.30
CA PHE A 86 5.80 -2.67 -6.64
C PHE A 86 5.39 -3.10 -8.05
N LYS A 87 4.17 -3.60 -8.17
CA LYS A 87 3.58 -4.02 -9.44
C LYS A 87 2.42 -3.13 -9.89
N ASN A 88 1.50 -2.83 -8.99
CA ASN A 88 0.28 -2.09 -9.30
C ASN A 88 -0.44 -1.65 -8.02
N ALA A 89 -1.27 -0.61 -8.12
CA ALA A 89 -2.19 -0.14 -7.08
C ALA A 89 -3.60 0.11 -7.65
N ARG A 90 -4.61 0.10 -6.78
CA ARG A 90 -5.99 0.44 -7.12
C ARG A 90 -6.72 0.98 -5.90
N TRP A 91 -7.35 2.14 -6.07
CA TRP A 91 -8.29 2.69 -5.10
C TRP A 91 -9.64 1.96 -5.14
N CYS A 92 -10.13 1.57 -3.96
CA CYS A 92 -11.43 0.97 -3.71
C CYS A 92 -12.33 1.98 -2.97
N LYS A 93 -13.02 2.83 -3.73
CA LYS A 93 -13.81 3.97 -3.20
C LYS A 93 -14.85 3.60 -2.14
N HIS A 94 -15.47 2.44 -2.23
CA HIS A 94 -16.51 2.03 -1.28
C HIS A 94 -15.95 1.57 0.07
N GLU A 95 -14.65 1.25 0.13
CA GLU A 95 -13.99 0.67 1.31
C GLU A 95 -12.95 1.63 1.90
N ASN A 96 -12.81 2.86 1.37
CA ASN A 96 -11.75 3.82 1.74
C ASN A 96 -10.35 3.17 1.81
N LEU A 97 -10.08 2.30 0.84
CA LEU A 97 -8.97 1.36 0.84
C LEU A 97 -8.20 1.50 -0.47
N MET A 98 -6.87 1.54 -0.40
CA MET A 98 -6.02 1.25 -1.55
C MET A 98 -5.49 -0.17 -1.47
N VAL A 99 -5.70 -0.94 -2.53
CA VAL A 99 -5.07 -2.26 -2.69
C VAL A 99 -3.86 -2.11 -3.59
N PHE A 100 -2.69 -2.49 -3.10
CA PHE A 100 -1.48 -2.57 -3.91
C PHE A 100 -0.94 -3.99 -3.96
N SER A 101 -0.15 -4.27 -4.99
CA SER A 101 0.37 -5.60 -5.27
C SER A 101 1.86 -5.56 -5.56
N LEU A 102 2.55 -6.60 -5.10
CA LEU A 102 3.96 -6.78 -5.33
C LEU A 102 4.20 -7.75 -6.51
N ILE A 103 5.41 -7.72 -7.06
CA ILE A 103 5.84 -8.67 -8.10
C ILE A 103 5.82 -10.13 -7.61
N SER A 104 5.95 -10.35 -6.30
CA SER A 104 5.81 -11.65 -5.63
C SER A 104 4.40 -12.24 -5.80
N GLY A 105 3.39 -11.40 -6.06
CA GLY A 105 1.99 -11.77 -6.07
C GLY A 105 1.24 -11.39 -4.79
N ASP A 106 1.95 -10.94 -3.76
CA ASP A 106 1.33 -10.45 -2.52
C ASP A 106 0.42 -9.25 -2.81
N LYS A 107 -0.69 -9.18 -2.07
CA LYS A 107 -1.66 -8.09 -2.14
C LYS A 107 -1.89 -7.52 -0.76
N LEU A 108 -1.72 -6.22 -0.67
CA LEU A 108 -1.67 -5.46 0.57
C LEU A 108 -2.69 -4.33 0.51
N CYS A 109 -3.16 -3.93 1.67
CA CYS A 109 -4.15 -2.90 1.88
C CYS A 109 -3.51 -1.71 2.59
N ALA A 110 -3.82 -0.51 2.14
CA ALA A 110 -3.63 0.73 2.88
C ALA A 110 -5.03 1.33 3.11
N LEU A 111 -5.47 1.38 4.35
CA LEU A 111 -6.79 1.82 4.77
C LEU A 111 -6.67 3.23 5.33
N LYS A 112 -7.56 4.12 4.88
CA LYS A 112 -7.83 5.37 5.58
C LYS A 112 -8.78 5.09 6.74
N LEU A 113 -8.42 5.56 7.94
CA LEU A 113 -9.22 5.43 9.16
C LEU A 113 -10.19 6.61 9.36
#